data_AF-A0A5B8MIV5-F1
#
_entry.id   AF-A0A5B8MIV5-F1
#
_cell.length_a   1.000
_cell.length_b   1.000
_cell.length_c   1.000
_cell.angle_alpha   90.00
_cell.angle_beta   90.00
_cell.angle_gamma   90.00
#
_symmetry.space_group_name_H-M   'P 1'
#
loop_
_entity.id
_entity.type
_entity.pdbx_description
1 polymer ?
#
loop_
_entity_poly.entity_id
_entity_poly.type
_entity_poly.pdbx_seq_one_letter_code
_entity_poly.pdbx_strand_id
1 'polypeptide(L)'
;MTDLKNFLSQSDVQALKAYVQGPSSQARADSTVLMHVTHSNLKNTSFFELRLDRHMTVLSVKEKLKSHTGTAVGAMLLQMKDLNGQVIATLADDNTVLGFYSPQDGFTLHVIDIDPNSSSADGWLEDVSKVQKYEISEEDYNARENTYRKFKEQKLKEDPTWTLQKEIAKRSGKEVKEAVNDPEFQAEEAKGVEVGNRCEVYPGSKRGEVMYVGKVEGLPMGYWIGVKYDEPIGKNNGTIKGKQYFECAPKYGGMVRPSNLKVGDFPPADDFDFSDEEEI
;
A
#
# COMPACT_ATOMS: atom_id res chain seq x y z
N MET A 1 -42.29 33.37 24.06
CA MET A 1 -42.02 32.34 23.06
C MET A 1 -41.52 33.05 21.83
N THR A 2 -40.21 33.04 21.59
CA THR A 2 -39.57 33.78 20.50
C THR A 2 -39.29 32.78 19.38
N ASP A 3 -39.87 33.05 18.20
CA ASP A 3 -39.91 32.14 17.06
C ASP A 3 -38.50 31.88 16.49
N LEU A 4 -38.09 30.62 16.57
CA LEU A 4 -36.81 30.07 16.10
C LEU A 4 -36.93 29.60 14.65
N LYS A 5 -37.36 30.50 13.75
CA LYS A 5 -37.57 30.19 12.33
C LYS A 5 -36.93 31.24 11.43
N ASN A 6 -35.61 31.15 11.28
CA ASN A 6 -34.84 31.43 10.06
C ASN A 6 -33.36 31.59 10.43
N PHE A 7 -32.67 30.45 10.56
CA PHE A 7 -31.24 30.43 10.90
C PHE A 7 -30.33 30.39 9.66
N LEU A 8 -30.89 30.21 8.45
CA LEU A 8 -30.14 30.14 7.20
C LEU A 8 -30.89 30.92 6.12
N SER A 9 -30.19 31.82 5.44
CA SER A 9 -30.74 32.56 4.30
C SER A 9 -30.97 31.63 3.11
N GLN A 10 -31.79 32.04 2.15
CA GLN A 10 -32.00 31.24 0.93
C GLN A 10 -30.70 30.99 0.17
N SER A 11 -29.77 31.95 0.17
CA SER A 11 -28.43 31.78 -0.39
C SER A 11 -27.62 30.70 0.34
N ASP A 12 -27.71 30.61 1.67
CA ASP A 12 -27.00 29.60 2.45
C ASP A 12 -27.53 28.19 2.16
N VAL A 13 -28.86 28.06 2.05
CA VAL A 13 -29.52 26.79 1.70
C VAL A 13 -29.15 26.34 0.28
N GLN A 14 -28.96 27.28 -0.64
CA GLN A 14 -28.61 27.02 -2.02
C GLN A 14 -27.14 26.64 -2.18
N ALA A 15 -26.24 27.27 -1.41
CA ALA A 15 -24.83 26.89 -1.29
C ALA A 15 -24.67 25.48 -0.69
N LEU A 16 -25.44 25.16 0.35
CA LEU A 16 -25.50 23.82 0.95
C LEU A 16 -25.99 22.74 -0.04
N LYS A 17 -27.00 23.05 -0.85
CA LYS A 17 -27.49 22.13 -1.90
C LYS A 17 -26.45 21.89 -2.98
N ALA A 18 -25.75 22.93 -3.41
CA ALA A 18 -24.66 22.81 -4.39
C ALA A 18 -23.50 21.96 -3.85
N TYR A 19 -23.18 22.08 -2.55
CA TYR A 19 -22.18 21.27 -1.87
C TYR A 19 -22.52 19.77 -1.83
N VAL A 20 -23.81 19.42 -1.70
CA VAL A 20 -24.27 18.01 -1.58
C VAL A 20 -24.51 17.35 -2.95
N GLN A 21 -24.86 18.11 -3.99
CA GLN A 21 -25.35 17.56 -5.27
C GLN A 21 -24.37 17.67 -6.46
N GLY A 22 -23.13 18.13 -6.26
CA GLY A 22 -22.13 18.23 -7.33
C GLY A 22 -21.56 16.87 -7.80
N PRO A 23 -21.08 16.76 -9.06
CA PRO A 23 -20.52 15.52 -9.60
C PRO A 23 -19.13 15.27 -9.02
N SER A 24 -18.98 14.17 -8.27
CA SER A 24 -17.78 13.71 -7.55
C SER A 24 -17.37 14.56 -6.33
N SER A 25 -16.56 13.97 -5.45
CA SER A 25 -16.09 14.45 -4.13
C SER A 25 -15.30 15.77 -4.12
N GLN A 26 -15.27 16.49 -5.25
CA GLN A 26 -14.46 17.66 -5.55
C GLN A 26 -15.28 18.91 -5.94
N ALA A 27 -16.55 19.02 -5.54
CA ALA A 27 -17.25 20.31 -5.62
C ALA A 27 -16.60 21.31 -4.64
N ARG A 28 -15.61 22.07 -5.12
CA ARG A 28 -15.00 23.18 -4.38
C ARG A 28 -15.92 24.39 -4.53
N ALA A 29 -16.48 24.87 -3.42
CA ALA A 29 -16.99 26.24 -3.41
C ALA A 29 -15.79 27.18 -3.56
N ASP A 30 -15.93 28.28 -4.30
CA ASP A 30 -14.86 29.28 -4.51
C ASP A 30 -14.29 29.84 -3.19
N SER A 31 -15.07 29.76 -2.11
CA SER A 31 -14.67 30.16 -0.76
C SER A 31 -13.76 29.14 -0.06
N THR A 32 -13.59 27.93 -0.59
CA THR A 32 -12.86 26.85 0.08
C THR A 32 -11.43 26.73 -0.40
N VAL A 33 -10.54 26.32 0.52
CA VAL A 33 -9.11 26.06 0.26
C VAL A 33 -8.75 24.69 0.84
N LEU A 34 -7.88 23.95 0.14
CA LEU A 34 -7.32 22.68 0.59
C LEU A 34 -5.96 22.93 1.24
N MET A 35 -5.89 22.78 2.56
CA MET A 35 -4.67 23.01 3.32
C MET A 35 -4.09 21.67 3.80
N HIS A 36 -2.76 21.57 3.85
CA HIS A 36 -2.09 20.53 4.62
C HIS A 36 -2.03 20.93 6.10
N VAL A 37 -2.11 19.95 7.00
CA VAL A 37 -1.96 20.20 8.43
C VAL A 37 -0.82 19.35 8.97
N THR A 38 0.07 19.99 9.71
CA THR A 38 1.20 19.34 10.40
C THR A 38 1.19 19.75 11.86
N HIS A 39 1.89 19.00 12.72
CA HIS A 39 1.91 19.23 14.17
C HIS A 39 3.34 19.27 14.72
N SER A 40 3.59 20.06 15.76
CA SER A 40 4.91 20.16 16.40
C SER A 40 5.34 18.87 17.10
N ASN A 41 4.39 18.18 17.74
CA ASN A 41 4.65 16.97 18.54
C ASN A 41 4.37 15.66 17.78
N LEU A 42 3.58 15.70 16.71
CA LEU A 42 3.20 14.52 15.91
C LEU A 42 3.90 14.64 14.56
N LYS A 43 5.14 14.14 14.48
CA LYS A 43 6.03 14.32 13.32
C LYS A 43 5.68 13.38 12.18
N ASN A 44 5.16 12.20 12.51
CA ASN A 44 4.76 11.19 11.53
C ASN A 44 3.30 11.35 11.09
N THR A 45 2.52 12.15 11.81
CA THR A 45 1.11 12.41 11.51
C THR A 45 0.95 13.72 10.77
N SER A 46 0.42 13.66 9.55
CA SER A 46 0.01 14.84 8.78
C SER A 46 -1.31 14.58 8.08
N PHE A 47 -2.13 15.63 7.95
CA PHE A 47 -3.42 15.56 7.29
C PHE A 47 -3.33 16.30 5.97
N PHE A 48 -3.50 15.56 4.87
CA PHE A 48 -3.44 16.14 3.54
C PHE A 48 -4.82 16.57 3.08
N GLU A 49 -4.86 17.69 2.34
CA GLU A 49 -6.07 18.19 1.67
C GLU A 49 -7.26 18.46 2.60
N LEU A 50 -6.99 18.98 3.81
CA LEU A 50 -8.04 19.40 4.72
C LEU A 50 -8.76 20.63 4.13
N ARG A 51 -10.04 20.45 3.78
CA ARG A 51 -10.89 21.52 3.26
C ARG A 51 -11.30 22.49 4.36
N LEU A 52 -10.92 23.75 4.21
CA LEU A 52 -11.30 24.87 5.08
C LEU A 52 -12.00 25.96 4.27
N ASP A 53 -12.91 26.69 4.89
CA ASP A 53 -13.56 27.84 4.25
C ASP A 53 -12.81 29.13 4.65
N ARG A 54 -12.57 30.01 3.67
CA ARG A 54 -11.84 31.27 3.84
C ARG A 54 -12.57 32.26 4.77
N HIS A 55 -13.87 32.10 4.97
CA HIS A 55 -14.66 32.93 5.89
C HIS A 55 -14.66 32.40 7.33
N MET A 56 -14.10 31.20 7.59
CA MET A 56 -13.92 30.71 8.96
C MET A 56 -12.98 31.64 9.72
N THR A 57 -13.34 31.97 10.96
CA THR A 57 -12.41 32.62 11.89
C THR A 57 -11.29 31.66 12.27
N VAL A 58 -10.14 32.20 12.67
CA VAL A 58 -9.02 31.41 13.20
C VAL A 58 -9.50 30.53 14.38
N LEU A 59 -10.41 31.02 15.22
CA LEU A 59 -11.02 30.23 16.28
C LEU A 59 -11.71 28.96 15.75
N SER A 60 -12.59 29.11 14.75
CA SER A 60 -13.31 27.97 14.16
C SER A 60 -12.36 27.00 13.45
N VAL A 61 -11.27 27.51 12.86
CA VAL A 61 -10.20 26.65 12.30
C VAL A 61 -9.54 25.85 13.42
N LYS A 62 -9.17 26.47 14.55
CA LYS A 62 -8.58 25.78 15.70
C LYS A 62 -9.52 24.72 16.29
N GLU A 63 -10.81 25.03 16.43
CA GLU A 63 -11.83 24.06 16.88
C GLU A 63 -11.91 22.83 15.98
N LYS A 64 -11.85 23.04 14.66
CA LYS A 64 -11.80 21.95 13.69
C LYS A 64 -10.50 21.16 13.80
N LEU A 65 -9.35 21.84 13.92
CA LEU A 65 -8.06 21.16 14.04
C LEU A 65 -7.91 20.37 15.34
N LYS A 66 -8.58 20.78 16.42
CA LYS A 66 -8.57 20.06 17.71
C LYS A 66 -9.04 18.61 17.56
N SER A 67 -10.05 18.34 16.72
CA SER A 67 -10.51 16.95 16.51
C SER A 67 -9.52 16.10 15.69
N HIS A 68 -8.64 16.74 14.94
CA HIS A 68 -7.59 16.07 14.16
C HIS A 68 -6.30 15.88 14.97
N THR A 69 -5.84 16.90 15.69
CA THR A 69 -4.53 16.89 16.36
C THR A 69 -4.61 16.61 17.86
N GLY A 70 -5.79 16.72 18.47
CA GLY A 70 -5.99 16.56 19.91
C GLY A 70 -5.59 17.78 20.75
N THR A 71 -4.91 18.78 20.16
CA THR A 71 -4.47 20.00 20.84
C THR A 71 -5.65 20.86 21.26
N ALA A 72 -5.67 21.31 22.52
CA ALA A 72 -6.70 22.24 22.98
C ALA A 72 -6.56 23.60 22.27
N VAL A 73 -7.69 24.22 21.92
CA VAL A 73 -7.73 25.52 21.19
C VAL A 73 -6.87 26.59 21.86
N GLY A 74 -6.94 26.71 23.20
CA GLY A 74 -6.16 27.70 23.96
C GLY A 74 -4.66 27.42 24.01
N ALA A 75 -4.23 26.20 23.70
CA ALA A 75 -2.83 25.79 23.61
C ALA A 75 -2.40 25.56 22.15
N MET A 76 -3.18 26.03 21.18
CA MET A 76 -2.95 25.84 19.76
C MET A 76 -2.49 27.16 19.13
N LEU A 77 -1.21 27.23 18.77
CA LEU A 77 -0.68 28.29 17.91
C LEU A 77 -0.65 27.79 16.46
N LEU A 78 -1.14 28.60 15.53
CA LEU A 78 -1.16 28.23 14.10
C LEU A 78 -0.16 29.08 13.32
N GLN A 79 0.70 28.41 12.55
CA GLN A 79 1.58 29.02 11.56
C GLN A 79 1.19 28.57 10.16
N MET A 80 1.04 29.51 9.24
CA MET A 80 0.83 29.20 7.83
C MET A 80 2.18 29.16 7.11
N LYS A 81 2.39 28.11 6.32
CA LYS A 81 3.58 27.92 5.48
C LYS A 81 3.18 27.77 4.02
N ASP A 82 4.00 28.29 3.13
CA ASP A 82 3.84 28.14 1.68
C ASP A 82 4.23 26.72 1.20
N LEU A 83 4.23 26.52 -0.13
CA LEU A 83 4.63 25.26 -0.77
C LEU A 83 6.11 24.90 -0.55
N ASN A 84 6.96 25.88 -0.23
CA ASN A 84 8.37 25.69 0.06
C ASN A 84 8.65 25.45 1.55
N GLY A 85 7.61 25.48 2.39
CA GLY A 85 7.71 25.36 3.84
C GLY A 85 8.13 26.65 4.56
N GLN A 86 8.19 27.79 3.86
CA GLN A 86 8.47 29.08 4.46
C GLN A 86 7.27 29.56 5.28
N VAL A 87 7.49 30.00 6.52
CA VAL A 87 6.43 30.59 7.35
C VAL A 87 6.06 31.96 6.78
N ILE A 88 4.81 32.10 6.35
CA ILE A 88 4.27 33.32 5.76
C ILE A 88 3.37 34.11 6.72
N ALA A 89 2.78 33.45 7.71
CA ALA A 89 1.94 34.11 8.71
C ALA A 89 1.87 33.32 10.02
N THR A 90 1.66 34.03 11.13
CA THR A 90 1.24 33.47 12.41
C THR A 90 -0.19 33.93 12.69
N LEU A 91 -1.10 32.98 12.84
CA LEU A 91 -2.53 33.23 13.02
C LEU A 91 -2.82 33.45 14.52
N ALA A 92 -2.49 34.64 15.01
CA ALA A 92 -2.55 34.99 16.44
C ALA A 92 -3.92 35.51 16.91
N ASP A 93 -4.67 36.19 16.05
CA ASP A 93 -6.01 36.71 16.38
C ASP A 93 -7.10 35.72 15.97
N ASP A 94 -7.84 35.23 16.97
CA ASP A 94 -8.91 34.25 16.85
C ASP A 94 -10.14 34.78 16.09
N ASN A 95 -10.33 36.10 16.02
CA ASN A 95 -11.47 36.71 15.33
C ASN A 95 -11.21 36.99 13.85
N THR A 96 -9.95 37.01 13.44
CA THR A 96 -9.58 37.23 12.04
C THR A 96 -10.02 36.03 11.20
N VAL A 97 -10.55 36.29 10.01
CA VAL A 97 -10.94 35.24 9.06
C VAL A 97 -9.73 34.65 8.34
N LEU A 98 -9.76 33.35 8.05
CA LEU A 98 -8.66 32.62 7.40
C LEU A 98 -8.26 33.28 6.07
N GLY A 99 -9.24 33.77 5.31
CA GLY A 99 -9.05 34.44 4.02
C GLY A 99 -8.20 35.70 4.07
N PHE A 100 -8.09 36.36 5.24
CA PHE A 100 -7.20 37.51 5.45
C PHE A 100 -5.74 37.17 5.16
N TYR A 101 -5.33 35.94 5.48
CA TYR A 101 -3.97 35.44 5.28
C TYR A 101 -3.71 34.96 3.85
N SER A 102 -4.68 35.12 2.94
CA SER A 102 -4.60 34.71 1.54
C SER A 102 -4.12 33.26 1.35
N PRO A 103 -4.76 32.27 2.02
CA PRO A 103 -4.38 30.87 1.89
C PRO A 103 -4.56 30.40 0.44
N GLN A 104 -3.67 29.51 0.01
CA GLN A 104 -3.71 28.84 -1.29
C GLN A 104 -3.74 27.32 -1.09
N ASP A 105 -4.20 26.61 -2.10
CA ASP A 105 -4.20 25.15 -2.07
C ASP A 105 -2.78 24.60 -1.93
N GLY A 106 -2.64 23.60 -1.07
CA GLY A 106 -1.34 22.98 -0.76
C GLY A 106 -0.51 23.77 0.26
N PHE A 107 -0.97 24.92 0.75
CA PHE A 107 -0.30 25.56 1.88
C PHE A 107 -0.48 24.74 3.16
N THR A 108 0.47 24.88 4.08
CA THR A 108 0.47 24.11 5.33
C THR A 108 0.05 24.98 6.51
N LEU A 109 -0.97 24.55 7.27
CA LEU A 109 -1.20 25.00 8.64
C LEU A 109 -0.40 24.10 9.58
N HIS A 110 0.66 24.66 10.15
CA HIS A 110 1.47 24.03 11.16
C HIS A 110 0.90 24.37 12.55
N VAL A 111 0.41 23.34 13.24
CA VAL A 111 -0.06 23.40 14.61
C VAL A 111 1.14 23.29 15.54
N ILE A 112 1.33 24.32 16.36
CA ILE A 112 2.30 24.34 17.44
C ILE A 112 1.53 24.19 18.75
N ASP A 113 1.71 23.04 19.38
CA ASP A 113 1.18 22.74 20.71
C ASP A 113 2.08 23.39 21.76
N ILE A 114 1.50 24.34 22.51
CA ILE A 114 2.18 25.05 23.60
C ILE A 114 1.73 24.59 24.99
N ASP A 115 0.94 23.50 25.09
CA ASP A 115 0.53 22.96 26.39
C ASP A 115 1.74 22.32 27.09
N PRO A 116 2.18 22.85 28.25
CA PRO A 116 3.29 22.28 29.01
C PRO A 116 3.02 20.85 29.50
N ASN A 117 1.76 20.42 29.55
CA ASN A 117 1.34 19.08 29.97
C ASN A 117 0.84 18.22 28.80
N SER A 118 1.19 18.56 27.55
CA SER A 118 0.75 17.82 26.37
C SER A 118 1.19 16.36 26.45
N SER A 119 0.24 15.42 26.36
CA SER A 119 0.53 13.97 26.32
C SER A 119 1.28 13.55 25.06
N SER A 120 1.27 14.37 24.01
CA SER A 120 2.01 14.14 22.77
C SER A 120 3.45 14.64 22.83
N ALA A 121 3.81 15.43 23.86
CA ALA A 121 5.12 16.03 23.99
C ALA A 121 6.25 14.99 23.95
N ASP A 122 7.41 15.43 23.46
CA ASP A 122 8.60 14.61 23.27
C ASP A 122 8.38 13.35 22.40
N GLY A 123 7.29 13.27 21.64
CA GLY A 123 7.01 12.09 20.80
C GLY A 123 6.52 10.88 21.59
N TRP A 124 5.99 11.05 22.81
CA TRP A 124 5.43 9.95 23.61
C TRP A 124 4.42 9.07 22.84
N LEU A 125 3.63 9.65 21.94
CA LEU A 125 2.63 8.93 21.14
C LEU A 125 3.18 8.28 19.86
N GLU A 126 4.36 8.68 19.39
CA GLU A 126 4.93 8.19 18.12
C GLU A 126 6.23 7.38 18.32
N ASP A 127 6.96 7.62 19.42
CA ASP A 127 8.23 6.98 19.72
C ASP A 127 8.02 5.66 20.49
N VAL A 128 7.99 4.58 19.72
CA VAL A 128 7.89 3.21 20.23
C VAL A 128 9.07 2.78 21.12
N SER A 129 10.17 3.54 21.16
CA SER A 129 11.29 3.25 22.06
C SER A 129 11.00 3.64 23.52
N LYS A 130 10.08 4.57 23.75
CA LYS A 130 9.68 5.04 25.09
C LYS A 130 8.69 4.12 25.77
N VAL A 131 8.05 3.24 25.01
CA VAL A 131 7.12 2.25 25.53
C VAL A 131 7.91 1.05 26.04
N GLN A 132 7.84 0.78 27.34
CA GLN A 132 8.38 -0.45 27.89
C GLN A 132 7.64 -1.63 27.27
N LYS A 133 8.35 -2.39 26.44
CA LYS A 133 7.80 -3.60 25.83
C LYS A 133 7.67 -4.67 26.90
N TYR A 134 6.55 -5.37 26.89
CA TYR A 134 6.35 -6.52 27.75
C TYR A 134 7.30 -7.64 27.30
N GLU A 135 8.19 -8.04 28.21
CA GLU A 135 9.05 -9.22 28.05
C GLU A 135 8.60 -10.26 29.08
N ILE A 136 8.35 -11.47 28.60
CA ILE A 136 7.97 -12.62 29.44
C ILE A 136 9.20 -13.50 29.65
N SER A 137 9.43 -13.92 30.89
CA SER A 137 10.50 -14.87 31.20
C SER A 137 10.28 -16.20 30.49
N GLU A 138 11.36 -16.93 30.24
CA GLU A 138 11.30 -18.26 29.63
C GLU A 138 10.47 -19.23 30.50
N GLU A 139 10.64 -19.14 31.82
CA GLU A 139 9.91 -19.92 32.81
C GLU A 139 8.41 -19.62 32.76
N ASP A 140 8.02 -18.34 32.75
CA ASP A 140 6.62 -17.93 32.71
C ASP A 140 5.96 -18.29 31.37
N TYR A 141 6.69 -18.17 30.26
CA TYR A 141 6.20 -18.57 28.95
C TYR A 141 5.95 -20.08 28.88
N ASN A 142 6.87 -20.88 29.42
CA ASN A 142 6.75 -22.34 29.42
C ASN A 142 5.67 -22.84 30.40
N ALA A 143 5.40 -22.10 31.48
CA ALA A 143 4.29 -22.41 32.39
C ALA A 143 2.92 -22.25 31.72
N ARG A 144 2.75 -21.27 30.81
CA ARG A 144 1.47 -21.01 30.13
C ARG A 144 1.00 -22.16 29.24
N GLU A 145 -0.31 -22.36 29.18
CA GLU A 145 -0.95 -23.28 28.25
C GLU A 145 -1.29 -22.61 26.91
N ASN A 146 -1.57 -23.39 25.88
CA ASN A 146 -1.92 -22.89 24.53
C ASN A 146 -0.86 -21.98 23.88
N THR A 147 0.42 -22.15 24.26
CA THR A 147 1.53 -21.41 23.64
C THR A 147 2.00 -22.08 22.35
N TYR A 148 2.60 -21.30 21.47
CA TYR A 148 3.16 -21.81 20.22
C TYR A 148 4.23 -22.88 20.46
N ARG A 149 5.05 -22.75 21.51
CA ARG A 149 6.08 -23.75 21.84
C ARG A 149 5.48 -25.11 22.19
N LYS A 150 4.48 -25.15 23.08
CA LYS A 150 3.78 -26.40 23.42
C LYS A 150 3.07 -26.99 22.21
N PHE A 151 2.42 -26.17 21.40
CA PHE A 151 1.81 -26.61 20.13
C PHE A 151 2.86 -27.21 19.17
N LYS A 152 3.98 -26.52 18.97
CA LYS A 152 5.10 -26.97 18.14
C LYS A 152 5.67 -28.30 18.65
N GLU A 153 5.93 -28.43 19.95
CA GLU A 153 6.43 -29.67 20.56
C GLU A 153 5.47 -30.85 20.34
N GLN A 154 4.16 -30.63 20.52
CA GLN A 154 3.16 -31.65 20.25
C GLN A 154 3.18 -32.07 18.78
N LYS A 155 3.26 -31.11 17.85
CA LYS A 155 3.31 -31.41 16.43
C LYS A 155 4.58 -32.13 15.99
N LEU A 156 5.74 -31.80 16.55
CA LEU A 156 6.97 -32.55 16.29
C LEU A 156 6.94 -33.96 16.88
N LYS A 157 6.23 -34.19 17.99
CA LYS A 157 6.01 -35.54 18.53
C LYS A 157 5.12 -36.39 17.63
N GLU A 158 4.10 -35.77 17.00
CA GLU A 158 3.21 -36.43 16.05
C GLU A 158 3.90 -36.72 14.70
N ASP A 159 4.64 -35.75 14.15
CA ASP A 159 5.39 -35.86 12.90
C ASP A 159 6.76 -35.17 13.04
N PRO A 160 7.87 -35.94 13.08
CA PRO A 160 9.22 -35.37 13.17
C PRO A 160 9.60 -34.45 12.00
N THR A 161 8.91 -34.56 10.86
CA THR A 161 9.13 -33.71 9.66
C THR A 161 8.17 -32.51 9.61
N TRP A 162 7.39 -32.31 10.67
CA TRP A 162 6.44 -31.22 10.77
C TRP A 162 7.13 -29.86 10.71
N THR A 163 6.54 -28.94 9.97
CA THR A 163 6.97 -27.53 9.90
C THR A 163 5.74 -26.63 9.92
N LEU A 164 5.92 -25.39 10.36
CA LEU A 164 4.83 -24.41 10.35
C LEU A 164 4.30 -24.16 8.94
N GLN A 165 5.18 -24.19 7.91
CA GLN A 165 4.75 -24.06 6.52
C GLN A 165 3.81 -25.21 6.10
N LYS A 166 4.14 -26.46 6.46
CA LYS A 166 3.28 -27.63 6.20
C LYS A 166 1.92 -27.51 6.88
N GLU A 167 1.87 -27.05 8.12
CA GLU A 167 0.62 -26.84 8.86
C GLU A 167 -0.27 -25.75 8.21
N ILE A 168 0.31 -24.62 7.80
CA ILE A 168 -0.42 -23.52 7.14
C ILE A 168 -0.96 -23.95 5.79
N ALA A 169 -0.15 -24.65 5.00
CA ALA A 169 -0.55 -25.19 3.70
C ALA A 169 -1.71 -26.18 3.84
N LYS A 170 -1.61 -27.12 4.79
CA LYS A 170 -2.68 -28.06 5.12
C LYS A 170 -4.00 -27.36 5.48
N ARG A 171 -3.96 -26.30 6.30
CA ARG A 171 -5.15 -25.54 6.69
C ARG A 171 -5.75 -24.70 5.56
N SER A 172 -4.92 -24.21 4.66
CA SER A 172 -5.35 -23.41 3.50
C SER A 172 -5.78 -24.25 2.30
N GLY A 173 -5.75 -25.59 2.41
CA GLY A 173 -6.04 -26.50 1.30
C GLY A 173 -5.02 -26.41 0.15
N LYS A 174 -3.87 -25.77 0.38
CA LYS A 174 -2.79 -25.65 -0.60
C LYS A 174 -1.75 -26.72 -0.31
N GLU A 175 -1.27 -27.39 -1.34
CA GLU A 175 -0.11 -28.27 -1.20
C GLU A 175 1.15 -27.44 -0.96
N VAL A 176 1.98 -27.86 0.01
CA VAL A 176 3.35 -27.34 0.09
C VAL A 176 4.07 -27.85 -1.15
N LYS A 177 4.46 -26.95 -2.05
CA LYS A 177 5.43 -27.32 -3.07
C LYS A 177 6.74 -27.65 -2.36
N GLU A 178 7.06 -28.94 -2.27
CA GLU A 178 8.33 -29.37 -1.71
C GLU A 178 9.47 -28.70 -2.47
N ALA A 179 10.52 -28.34 -1.72
CA ALA A 179 11.73 -27.83 -2.37
C ALA A 179 12.28 -28.95 -3.26
N VAL A 180 12.32 -28.69 -4.57
CA VAL A 180 12.93 -29.60 -5.52
C VAL A 180 14.42 -29.70 -5.18
N ASN A 181 14.85 -30.88 -4.72
CA ASN A 181 16.22 -31.17 -4.31
C ASN A 181 16.99 -32.00 -5.36
N ASP A 182 16.37 -32.29 -6.50
CA ASP A 182 16.98 -33.01 -7.60
C ASP A 182 17.45 -32.02 -8.69
N PRO A 183 18.76 -31.94 -8.97
CA PRO A 183 19.29 -31.14 -10.07
C PRO A 183 18.79 -31.53 -11.46
N GLU A 184 18.36 -32.79 -11.66
CA GLU A 184 17.83 -33.30 -12.93
C GLU A 184 16.29 -33.28 -12.99
N PHE A 185 15.63 -32.65 -12.01
CA PHE A 185 14.18 -32.54 -12.01
C PHE A 185 13.66 -31.89 -13.31
N GLN A 186 12.73 -32.60 -13.97
CA GLN A 186 12.12 -32.24 -15.25
C GLN A 186 13.08 -32.16 -16.45
N ALA A 187 14.19 -32.92 -16.42
CA ALA A 187 15.13 -33.01 -17.54
C ALA A 187 14.52 -33.67 -18.78
N GLU A 188 13.72 -34.74 -18.63
CA GLU A 188 13.11 -35.45 -19.77
C GLU A 188 12.09 -34.57 -20.51
N GLU A 189 11.25 -33.84 -19.78
CA GLU A 189 10.28 -32.89 -20.35
C GLU A 189 10.99 -31.71 -21.03
N ALA A 190 12.15 -31.30 -20.51
CA ALA A 190 12.97 -30.27 -21.13
C ALA A 190 13.60 -30.72 -22.47
N LYS A 191 13.83 -32.02 -22.70
CA LYS A 191 14.39 -32.53 -23.96
C LYS A 191 13.48 -32.29 -25.17
N GLY A 192 12.17 -32.21 -24.95
CA GLY A 192 11.19 -31.93 -26.00
C GLY A 192 11.02 -30.45 -26.33
N VAL A 193 11.80 -29.57 -25.70
CA VAL A 193 11.69 -28.11 -25.84
C VAL A 193 13.00 -27.57 -26.39
N GLU A 194 12.95 -26.89 -27.53
CA GLU A 194 14.11 -26.26 -28.15
C GLU A 194 13.98 -24.73 -28.13
N VAL A 195 15.14 -24.05 -28.10
CA VAL A 195 15.18 -22.59 -28.23
C VAL A 195 14.66 -22.17 -29.60
N GLY A 196 13.81 -21.15 -29.64
CA GLY A 196 13.10 -20.67 -30.84
C GLY A 196 11.73 -21.31 -31.03
N ASN A 197 11.35 -22.32 -30.23
CA ASN A 197 10.00 -22.89 -30.31
C ASN A 197 8.94 -21.89 -29.85
N ARG A 198 7.81 -21.86 -30.57
CA ARG A 198 6.60 -21.19 -30.12
C ARG A 198 5.93 -22.02 -29.04
N CYS A 199 5.47 -21.33 -28.00
CA CYS A 199 4.93 -21.98 -26.82
C CYS A 199 3.80 -21.20 -26.17
N GLU A 200 2.98 -21.93 -25.43
CA GLU A 200 1.97 -21.41 -24.53
C GLU A 200 2.29 -21.82 -23.08
N VAL A 201 2.17 -20.89 -22.15
CA VAL A 201 2.49 -21.06 -20.72
C VAL A 201 1.21 -21.15 -19.89
N TYR A 202 1.14 -22.18 -19.02
CA TYR A 202 0.08 -22.39 -18.04
C TYR A 202 0.48 -21.95 -16.62
N PRO A 203 -0.41 -21.29 -15.85
CA PRO A 203 -1.77 -20.88 -16.19
C PRO A 203 -1.84 -19.55 -16.97
N GLY A 204 -2.93 -19.38 -17.74
CA GLY A 204 -3.31 -18.10 -18.35
C GLY A 204 -2.96 -17.93 -19.83
N SER A 205 -2.86 -19.03 -20.59
CA SER A 205 -2.74 -19.06 -22.06
C SER A 205 -1.73 -18.05 -22.65
N LYS A 206 -0.62 -17.80 -21.93
CA LYS A 206 0.36 -16.77 -22.30
C LYS A 206 1.26 -17.30 -23.40
N ARG A 207 1.25 -16.64 -24.56
CA ARG A 207 2.05 -17.05 -25.71
C ARG A 207 3.41 -16.35 -25.75
N GLY A 208 4.37 -17.02 -26.36
CA GLY A 208 5.72 -16.51 -26.51
C GLY A 208 6.65 -17.49 -27.20
N GLU A 209 7.94 -17.16 -27.13
CA GLU A 209 9.03 -17.90 -27.73
C GLU A 209 10.01 -18.39 -26.65
N VAL A 210 10.45 -19.63 -26.78
CA VAL A 210 11.47 -20.22 -25.89
C VAL A 210 12.82 -19.60 -26.19
N MET A 211 13.44 -18.97 -25.19
CA MET A 211 14.75 -18.33 -25.30
C MET A 211 15.85 -19.05 -24.54
N TYR A 212 15.50 -19.92 -23.59
CA TYR A 212 16.48 -20.65 -22.76
C TYR A 212 15.90 -21.98 -22.28
N VAL A 213 16.73 -23.03 -22.25
CA VAL A 213 16.38 -24.34 -21.69
C VAL A 213 17.55 -24.81 -20.84
N GLY A 214 17.35 -24.96 -19.53
CA GLY A 214 18.42 -25.43 -18.65
C GLY A 214 18.24 -25.08 -17.17
N LYS A 215 19.29 -25.34 -16.39
CA LYS A 215 19.32 -25.02 -14.96
C LYS A 215 19.57 -23.52 -14.77
N VAL A 216 19.00 -22.93 -13.73
CA VAL A 216 19.08 -21.49 -13.45
C VAL A 216 19.54 -21.28 -12.02
N GLU A 217 20.69 -20.62 -11.85
CA GLU A 217 21.23 -20.22 -10.55
C GLU A 217 20.27 -19.25 -9.87
N GLY A 218 19.99 -19.51 -8.60
CA GLY A 218 19.12 -18.67 -7.79
C GLY A 218 17.63 -19.03 -7.84
N LEU A 219 17.22 -19.97 -8.69
CA LEU A 219 15.91 -20.62 -8.65
C LEU A 219 16.00 -22.00 -7.99
N PRO A 220 14.86 -22.62 -7.58
CA PRO A 220 14.84 -24.01 -7.13
C PRO A 220 15.51 -24.97 -8.11
N MET A 221 16.08 -26.08 -7.63
CA MET A 221 16.83 -27.04 -8.46
C MET A 221 15.99 -27.62 -9.60
N GLY A 222 16.64 -28.17 -10.62
CA GLY A 222 16.01 -28.73 -11.81
C GLY A 222 16.05 -27.81 -13.03
N TYR A 223 15.38 -28.23 -14.10
CA TYR A 223 15.32 -27.51 -15.36
C TYR A 223 14.25 -26.41 -15.35
N TRP A 224 14.56 -25.36 -16.09
CA TRP A 224 13.73 -24.18 -16.29
C TRP A 224 13.75 -23.81 -17.77
N ILE A 225 12.63 -23.27 -18.23
CA ILE A 225 12.49 -22.70 -19.56
C ILE A 225 12.36 -21.19 -19.44
N GLY A 226 13.25 -20.47 -20.10
CA GLY A 226 13.15 -19.03 -20.28
C GLY A 226 12.28 -18.73 -21.49
N VAL A 227 11.20 -17.97 -21.27
CA VAL A 227 10.25 -17.59 -22.32
C VAL A 227 10.27 -16.08 -22.47
N LYS A 228 10.31 -15.62 -23.73
CA LYS A 228 10.00 -14.25 -24.12
C LYS A 228 8.54 -14.22 -24.55
N TYR A 229 7.69 -13.61 -23.73
CA TYR A 229 6.28 -13.42 -24.06
C TYR A 229 6.12 -12.44 -25.21
N ASP A 230 4.98 -12.52 -25.90
CA ASP A 230 4.62 -11.56 -26.95
C ASP A 230 4.16 -10.21 -26.36
N GLU A 231 3.61 -10.27 -25.14
CA GLU A 231 3.07 -9.13 -24.38
C GLU A 231 3.89 -8.84 -23.11
N PRO A 232 3.78 -7.63 -22.50
CA PRO A 232 4.50 -7.25 -21.28
C PRO A 232 3.92 -7.88 -19.99
N ILE A 233 3.65 -9.20 -20.03
CA ILE A 233 2.99 -10.00 -18.97
C ILE A 233 3.96 -10.92 -18.20
N GLY A 234 5.24 -10.78 -18.47
CA GLY A 234 6.36 -11.45 -17.81
C GLY A 234 6.79 -10.77 -16.52
N LYS A 235 7.82 -11.36 -15.89
CA LYS A 235 8.32 -10.99 -14.56
C LYS A 235 9.72 -10.39 -14.57
N ASN A 236 10.47 -10.58 -15.64
CA ASN A 236 11.87 -10.19 -15.75
C ASN A 236 12.21 -9.74 -17.18
N ASN A 237 13.47 -9.44 -17.42
CA ASN A 237 14.05 -9.05 -18.71
C ASN A 237 15.05 -10.11 -19.23
N GLY A 238 14.98 -11.34 -18.71
CA GLY A 238 15.93 -12.43 -19.00
C GLY A 238 17.15 -12.49 -18.07
N THR A 239 17.29 -11.56 -17.12
CA THR A 239 18.27 -11.62 -16.03
C THR A 239 17.64 -12.13 -14.74
N ILE A 240 18.28 -13.12 -14.09
CA ILE A 240 17.88 -13.66 -12.78
C ILE A 240 19.06 -13.54 -11.82
N LYS A 241 18.84 -12.82 -10.70
CA LYS A 241 19.85 -12.58 -9.65
C LYS A 241 21.23 -12.14 -10.17
N GLY A 242 21.24 -11.27 -11.18
CA GLY A 242 22.47 -10.71 -11.75
C GLY A 242 23.13 -11.53 -12.86
N LYS A 243 22.63 -12.73 -13.18
CA LYS A 243 23.08 -13.52 -14.33
C LYS A 243 22.08 -13.43 -15.47
N GLN A 244 22.57 -13.10 -16.67
CA GLN A 244 21.74 -13.00 -17.88
C GLN A 244 21.65 -14.38 -18.55
N TYR A 245 20.42 -14.85 -18.79
CA TYR A 245 20.14 -16.13 -19.45
C TYR A 245 19.65 -15.92 -20.87
N PHE A 246 18.84 -14.88 -21.09
CA PHE A 246 18.38 -14.44 -22.40
C PHE A 246 18.15 -12.93 -22.39
N GLU A 247 17.87 -12.34 -23.55
CA GLU A 247 17.62 -10.91 -23.71
C GLU A 247 16.17 -10.65 -24.14
N CYS A 248 15.49 -9.76 -23.42
CA CYS A 248 14.17 -9.25 -23.80
C CYS A 248 13.88 -7.90 -23.11
N ALA A 249 12.83 -7.23 -23.56
CA ALA A 249 12.38 -5.99 -22.93
C ALA A 249 11.90 -6.23 -21.48
N PRO A 250 11.93 -5.21 -20.61
CA PRO A 250 11.41 -5.32 -19.25
C PRO A 250 9.95 -5.80 -19.25
N LYS A 251 9.64 -6.79 -18.40
CA LYS A 251 8.33 -7.47 -18.30
C LYS A 251 7.98 -8.39 -19.48
N TYR A 252 8.90 -8.69 -20.39
CA TYR A 252 8.66 -9.69 -21.44
C TYR A 252 9.25 -11.07 -21.10
N GLY A 253 10.12 -11.17 -20.09
CA GLY A 253 10.79 -12.42 -19.73
C GLY A 253 10.07 -13.19 -18.61
N GLY A 254 10.00 -14.50 -18.74
CA GLY A 254 9.53 -15.43 -17.72
C GLY A 254 10.44 -16.65 -17.58
N MET A 255 10.59 -17.15 -16.35
CA MET A 255 11.17 -18.47 -16.09
C MET A 255 10.06 -19.41 -15.62
N VAL A 256 9.85 -20.50 -16.34
CA VAL A 256 8.76 -21.46 -16.09
C VAL A 256 9.29 -22.88 -16.01
N ARG A 257 8.52 -23.77 -15.38
CA ARG A 257 8.84 -25.21 -15.37
C ARG A 257 8.45 -25.85 -16.69
N PRO A 258 9.21 -26.82 -17.21
CA PRO A 258 8.85 -27.58 -18.41
C PRO A 258 7.40 -28.10 -18.40
N SER A 259 6.89 -28.59 -17.26
CA SER A 259 5.50 -29.08 -17.13
C SER A 259 4.42 -28.02 -17.37
N ASN A 260 4.77 -26.75 -17.29
CA ASN A 260 3.84 -25.62 -17.45
C ASN A 260 3.95 -24.99 -18.83
N LEU A 261 4.64 -25.64 -19.76
CA LEU A 261 4.91 -25.12 -21.09
C LEU A 261 4.46 -26.15 -22.13
N LYS A 262 3.69 -25.68 -23.10
CA LYS A 262 3.26 -26.47 -24.25
C LYS A 262 3.90 -25.88 -25.50
N VAL A 263 4.79 -26.64 -26.13
CA VAL A 263 5.35 -26.30 -27.44
C VAL A 263 4.35 -26.66 -28.53
N GLY A 264 4.22 -25.82 -29.55
CA GLY A 264 3.34 -26.08 -30.68
C GLY A 264 3.22 -24.88 -31.61
N ASP A 265 2.27 -24.96 -32.53
CA ASP A 265 1.94 -23.86 -33.42
C ASP A 265 1.08 -22.81 -32.68
N PHE A 266 1.76 -21.94 -31.94
CA PHE A 266 1.15 -20.85 -31.18
C PHE A 266 1.61 -19.51 -31.78
N PRO A 267 1.03 -19.05 -32.92
CA PRO A 267 1.35 -17.74 -33.45
C PRO A 267 0.99 -16.63 -32.44
N PRO A 268 1.62 -15.45 -32.54
CA PRO A 268 1.21 -14.29 -31.76
C PRO A 268 -0.29 -14.09 -31.88
N ALA A 269 -0.96 -13.80 -30.76
CA ALA A 269 -2.38 -13.49 -30.79
C ALA A 269 -2.58 -12.23 -31.65
N ASP A 270 -3.60 -12.24 -32.50
CA ASP A 270 -3.98 -11.07 -33.28
C ASP A 270 -4.78 -10.14 -32.35
N ASP A 271 -4.34 -8.89 -32.22
CA ASP A 271 -5.00 -7.87 -31.39
C ASP A 271 -6.47 -7.59 -31.83
N PHE A 272 -6.88 -8.12 -32.99
CA PHE A 272 -8.24 -7.97 -33.55
C PHE A 272 -9.10 -9.24 -33.49
N ASP A 273 -8.62 -10.33 -32.88
CA ASP A 273 -9.41 -11.55 -32.71
C ASP A 273 -10.26 -11.51 -31.43
N PHE A 274 -11.48 -10.98 -31.54
CA PHE A 274 -12.44 -10.85 -30.45
C PHE A 274 -13.17 -12.16 -30.10
N SER A 275 -12.70 -13.32 -30.57
CA SER A 275 -13.40 -14.60 -30.40
C SER A 275 -13.40 -15.12 -28.95
N ASP A 276 -12.50 -14.63 -28.10
CA ASP A 276 -12.28 -15.14 -26.75
C ASP A 276 -12.82 -14.21 -25.63
N GLU A 277 -13.51 -13.12 -25.98
CA GLU A 277 -14.09 -12.17 -24.99
C GLU A 277 -15.51 -12.52 -24.49
N GLU A 278 -16.11 -13.65 -24.90
CA GLU A 278 -17.38 -14.13 -24.33
C GLU A 278 -17.18 -15.33 -23.39
N GLU A 279 -16.89 -15.05 -22.11
CA GLU A 279 -17.50 -15.72 -20.95
C GLU A 279 -17.04 -15.06 -19.62
N ILE A 280 -17.79 -14.04 -19.17
CA ILE A 280 -17.90 -13.66 -17.74
C ILE A 280 -19.37 -13.43 -17.41
#